data_AF-A0A9Q1KAT6-F1
#
_entry.id   AF-A0A9Q1KAT6-F1
#
_cell.length_a   1.000
_cell.length_b   1.000
_cell.length_c   1.000
_cell.angle_alpha   90.00
_cell.angle_beta   90.00
_cell.angle_gamma   90.00
#
_symmetry.space_group_name_H-M   'P 1'
#
loop_
_entity.id
_entity.type
_entity.pdbx_description
1 polymer ?
#
loop_
_entity_poly.entity_id
_entity_poly.type
_entity_poly.pdbx_seq_one_letter_code
_entity_poly.pdbx_strand_id
1 'polypeptide(L)'
;MLDLVSLFLLYQISNVIHESRALDMKTNVVFPLGETASAIRGENVLWLAMVLRNRVLLDLKPAQLAAVCGSLVSEGIKVRPWKNNSSLYEPSSTVINVINILEEQRNYLVQLQEKHDVSISCCLDSQFSGMVEAWASGLTWREVMMDCAMDEGDLARLLRRTIDLLAQIPNLPDIDPVLQINAMTASGVMDRSPIRGGLCSLFCFVSFDPATGYWIDMASTPVKDVLDVEYNPSALAYVPPHAREKKDNCLSLLIEGLEKDPMLLDPVSIHDGHLII
;
A
#
# COMPACT_ATOMS: atom_id res chain seq x y z
N MET A 1 5.92 -20.71 -19.78
CA MET A 1 5.60 -20.16 -21.10
C MET A 1 4.62 -19.03 -20.86
N LEU A 2 5.08 -17.78 -20.88
CA LEU A 2 4.20 -16.62 -20.85
C LEU A 2 3.44 -16.61 -22.18
N ASP A 3 2.13 -16.39 -22.16
CA ASP A 3 1.35 -16.33 -23.41
C ASP A 3 1.62 -15.02 -24.17
N LEU A 4 1.23 -14.98 -25.45
CA LEU A 4 1.39 -13.79 -26.32
C LEU A 4 0.76 -12.52 -25.72
N VAL A 5 -0.31 -12.68 -24.94
CA VAL A 5 -0.99 -11.57 -24.24
C VAL A 5 -0.10 -11.03 -23.12
N SER A 6 0.53 -11.92 -22.34
CA SER A 6 1.46 -11.56 -21.28
C SER A 6 2.71 -10.87 -21.83
N LEU A 7 3.25 -11.33 -22.96
CA LEU A 7 4.40 -10.69 -23.63
C LEU A 7 4.04 -9.29 -24.16
N PHE A 8 2.86 -9.14 -24.75
CA PHE A 8 2.38 -7.84 -25.25
C PHE A 8 2.19 -6.84 -24.10
N LEU A 9 1.59 -7.27 -22.99
CA LEU A 9 1.44 -6.44 -21.80
C LEU A 9 2.79 -6.05 -21.18
N LEU A 10 3.75 -6.98 -21.15
CA LEU A 10 5.11 -6.72 -20.66
C LEU A 10 5.81 -5.64 -21.49
N TYR A 11 5.65 -5.69 -22.82
CA TYR A 11 6.19 -4.67 -23.73
C TYR A 11 5.60 -3.28 -23.48
N GLN A 12 4.27 -3.19 -23.31
CA GLN A 12 3.59 -1.94 -22.97
C GLN A 12 4.08 -1.34 -21.65
N ILE A 13 4.21 -2.18 -20.61
CA ILE A 13 4.74 -1.77 -19.30
C ILE A 13 6.21 -1.33 -19.42
N SER A 14 7.02 -2.02 -20.22
CA SER A 14 8.42 -1.67 -20.45
C SER A 14 8.58 -0.26 -21.04
N ASN A 15 7.69 0.14 -21.94
CA ASN A 15 7.68 1.49 -22.50
C ASN A 15 7.36 2.56 -21.45
N VAL A 16 6.43 2.29 -20.54
CA VAL A 16 6.13 3.18 -19.40
C VAL A 16 7.34 3.30 -18.47
N ILE A 17 8.00 2.19 -18.13
CA ILE A 17 9.21 2.16 -17.27
C ILE A 17 10.35 2.95 -17.93
N HIS A 18 10.55 2.79 -19.25
CA HIS A 18 11.57 3.50 -19.99
C HIS A 18 11.31 5.02 -20.03
N GLU A 19 10.10 5.42 -20.40
CA GLU A 19 9.76 6.84 -20.56
C GLU A 19 9.64 7.57 -19.21
N SER A 20 9.29 6.87 -18.13
CA SER A 20 9.38 7.38 -16.75
C SER A 20 10.80 7.47 -16.21
N ARG A 21 11.81 7.02 -16.98
CA ARG A 21 13.23 6.95 -16.57
C ARG A 21 13.43 6.14 -15.30
N ALA A 22 12.71 5.02 -15.17
CA ALA A 22 12.98 4.03 -14.13
C ALA A 22 14.05 3.01 -14.58
N LEU A 23 14.11 2.70 -15.89
CA LEU A 23 15.09 1.80 -16.49
C LEU A 23 15.45 2.29 -17.91
N ASP A 24 16.73 2.30 -18.25
CA ASP A 24 17.15 2.44 -19.65
C ASP A 24 17.20 1.06 -20.32
N MET A 25 16.27 0.81 -21.26
CA MET A 25 16.15 -0.46 -21.99
C MET A 25 17.35 -0.74 -22.91
N LYS A 26 18.14 0.27 -23.31
CA LYS A 26 19.27 0.07 -24.22
C LYS A 26 20.54 -0.30 -23.48
N THR A 27 20.72 0.26 -22.29
CA THR A 27 21.93 0.09 -21.48
C THR A 27 21.72 -0.87 -20.30
N ASN A 28 20.46 -1.27 -20.03
CA ASN A 28 20.04 -2.03 -18.85
C ASN A 28 20.44 -1.36 -17.52
N VAL A 29 20.61 -0.03 -17.53
CA VAL A 29 20.90 0.75 -16.34
C VAL A 29 19.61 1.07 -15.63
N VAL A 30 19.49 0.62 -14.37
CA VAL A 30 18.40 0.98 -13.47
C VAL A 30 18.67 2.39 -12.94
N PHE A 31 17.71 3.30 -13.10
CA PHE A 31 17.81 4.64 -12.54
C PHE A 31 17.38 4.62 -11.06
N PRO A 32 17.71 5.65 -10.26
CA PRO A 32 17.33 5.67 -8.85
C PRO A 32 15.82 5.52 -8.60
N LEU A 33 14.97 6.00 -9.54
CA LEU A 33 13.52 5.74 -9.49
C LEU A 33 13.19 4.24 -9.57
N GLY A 34 13.85 3.51 -10.48
CA GLY A 34 13.67 2.07 -10.65
C GLY A 34 14.22 1.27 -9.47
N GLU A 35 15.33 1.70 -8.88
CA GLU A 35 15.87 1.10 -7.66
C GLU A 35 14.85 1.19 -6.52
N THR A 36 14.32 2.38 -6.25
CA THR A 36 13.25 2.56 -5.24
C THR A 36 11.99 1.75 -5.58
N ALA A 37 11.55 1.78 -6.85
CA ALA A 37 10.36 1.07 -7.31
C ALA A 37 10.50 -0.46 -7.19
N SER A 38 11.69 -1.00 -7.41
CA SER A 38 11.96 -2.44 -7.26
C SER A 38 11.96 -2.88 -5.79
N ALA A 39 12.33 -2.00 -4.86
CA ALA A 39 12.42 -2.31 -3.43
C ALA A 39 11.08 -2.18 -2.68
N ILE A 40 10.10 -1.47 -3.22
CA ILE A 40 8.79 -1.25 -2.60
C ILE A 40 7.75 -2.29 -3.03
N ARG A 41 6.78 -2.55 -2.15
CA ARG A 41 5.61 -3.40 -2.40
C ARG A 41 4.34 -2.54 -2.39
N GLY A 42 3.49 -2.75 -3.38
CA GLY A 42 2.22 -2.07 -3.52
C GLY A 42 1.56 -2.43 -4.85
N GLU A 43 0.40 -1.83 -5.13
CA GLU A 43 -0.32 -2.05 -6.38
C GLU A 43 0.41 -1.39 -7.57
N ASN A 44 0.78 -0.12 -7.42
CA ASN A 44 1.55 0.62 -8.41
C ASN A 44 2.87 1.11 -7.82
N VAL A 45 3.89 0.25 -7.89
CA VAL A 45 5.21 0.52 -7.28
C VAL A 45 5.93 1.71 -7.92
N LEU A 46 5.69 1.98 -9.20
CA LEU A 46 6.26 3.15 -9.89
C LEU A 46 5.65 4.44 -9.34
N TRP A 47 4.31 4.48 -9.21
CA TRP A 47 3.61 5.60 -8.59
C TRP A 47 4.09 5.87 -7.16
N LEU A 48 4.16 4.83 -6.32
CA LEU A 48 4.63 4.97 -4.95
C LEU A 48 6.08 5.49 -4.88
N ALA A 49 6.98 4.97 -5.73
CA ALA A 49 8.36 5.44 -5.79
C ALA A 49 8.47 6.90 -6.25
N MET A 50 7.66 7.33 -7.23
CA MET A 50 7.60 8.73 -7.67
C MET A 50 7.17 9.65 -6.52
N VAL A 51 6.12 9.26 -5.78
CA VAL A 51 5.63 10.04 -4.63
C VAL A 51 6.66 10.12 -3.52
N LEU A 52 7.23 8.98 -3.10
CA LEU A 52 8.17 8.91 -1.98
C LEU A 52 9.50 9.63 -2.24
N ARG A 53 9.90 9.76 -3.51
CA ARG A 53 11.08 10.55 -3.91
C ARG A 53 10.78 12.04 -4.07
N ASN A 54 9.53 12.48 -3.92
CA ASN A 54 9.15 13.88 -4.04
C ASN A 54 9.53 14.66 -2.77
N ARG A 55 10.27 15.76 -2.94
CA ARG A 55 10.75 16.60 -1.84
C ARG A 55 9.62 17.31 -1.07
N VAL A 56 8.42 17.37 -1.64
CA VAL A 56 7.23 17.92 -0.97
C VAL A 56 6.91 17.20 0.35
N LEU A 57 7.36 15.93 0.51
CA LEU A 57 7.12 15.14 1.71
C LEU A 57 8.06 15.47 2.88
N LEU A 58 9.17 16.19 2.64
CA LEU A 58 10.22 16.40 3.65
C LEU A 58 9.77 17.33 4.78
N ASP A 59 8.86 18.26 4.49
CA ASP A 59 8.36 19.23 5.46
C ASP A 59 7.18 18.69 6.29
N LEU A 60 6.73 17.47 6.01
CA LEU A 60 5.57 16.88 6.68
C LEU A 60 5.93 16.36 8.07
N LYS A 61 5.06 16.67 9.05
CA LYS A 61 5.09 16.00 10.35
C LYS A 61 4.74 14.51 10.18
N PRO A 62 5.16 13.62 11.10
CA PRO A 62 4.84 12.19 11.02
C PRO A 62 3.34 11.89 10.80
N ALA A 63 2.44 12.62 11.47
CA ALA A 63 1.00 12.43 11.28
C ALA A 63 0.50 12.85 9.89
N GLN A 64 1.06 13.94 9.34
CA GLN A 64 0.73 14.43 8.01
C GLN A 64 1.30 13.50 6.92
N LEU A 65 2.50 12.97 7.13
CA LEU A 65 3.08 11.94 6.26
C LEU A 65 2.21 10.68 6.25
N ALA A 66 1.74 10.22 7.41
CA ALA A 66 0.81 9.10 7.48
C ALA A 66 -0.48 9.38 6.68
N ALA A 67 -1.03 10.60 6.79
CA ALA A 67 -2.21 11.02 6.04
C ALA A 67 -2.02 10.90 4.53
N VAL A 68 -0.89 11.42 4.00
CA VAL A 68 -0.53 11.31 2.58
C VAL A 68 -0.28 9.85 2.19
N CYS A 69 0.38 9.04 3.00
CA CYS A 69 0.51 7.61 2.72
C CYS A 69 -0.84 6.89 2.71
N GLY A 70 -1.80 7.31 3.54
CA GLY A 70 -3.14 6.76 3.61
C GLY A 70 -3.94 6.95 2.32
N SER A 71 -3.79 8.11 1.65
CA SER A 71 -4.44 8.36 0.36
C SER A 71 -3.86 7.55 -0.79
N LEU A 72 -2.63 7.03 -0.65
CA LEU A 72 -1.97 6.19 -1.65
C LEU A 72 -2.37 4.70 -1.56
N VAL A 73 -3.03 4.28 -0.47
CA VAL A 73 -3.33 2.86 -0.18
C VAL A 73 -4.82 2.61 0.09
N SER A 74 -5.66 3.55 -0.32
CA SER A 74 -7.11 3.54 -0.14
C SER A 74 -7.87 2.76 -1.22
N GLU A 75 -7.18 2.02 -2.10
CA GLU A 75 -7.85 1.23 -3.14
C GLU A 75 -8.83 0.22 -2.54
N GLY A 76 -10.09 0.29 -2.99
CA GLY A 76 -11.15 -0.61 -2.55
C GLY A 76 -11.64 -0.38 -1.12
N ILE A 77 -11.30 0.74 -0.49
CA ILE A 77 -11.96 1.25 0.72
C ILE A 77 -13.28 1.90 0.32
N LYS A 78 -14.36 1.61 1.04
CA LYS A 78 -15.69 2.12 0.74
C LYS A 78 -16.21 2.93 1.91
N VAL A 79 -16.68 4.14 1.62
CA VAL A 79 -17.45 4.93 2.59
C VAL A 79 -18.90 4.46 2.51
N ARG A 80 -19.52 4.22 3.67
CA ARG A 80 -20.94 3.87 3.77
C ARG A 80 -21.65 4.95 4.58
N PRO A 81 -22.25 5.96 3.92
CA PRO A 81 -22.99 6.99 4.61
C PRO A 81 -24.10 6.37 5.47
N TRP A 82 -24.01 6.52 6.79
CA TRP A 82 -25.09 6.14 7.71
C TRP A 82 -25.86 7.38 8.13
N LYS A 83 -27.17 7.23 8.34
CA LYS A 83 -28.22 8.28 8.29
C LYS A 83 -27.95 9.61 9.01
N ASN A 84 -26.98 9.73 9.92
CA ASN A 84 -26.66 10.96 10.65
C ASN A 84 -25.15 11.33 10.73
N ASN A 85 -24.23 10.48 10.25
CA ASN A 85 -22.78 10.73 10.27
C ASN A 85 -22.27 10.78 8.83
N SER A 86 -22.09 11.99 8.31
CA SER A 86 -21.58 12.22 6.95
C SER A 86 -20.19 12.84 6.91
N SER A 87 -19.65 13.26 8.06
CA SER A 87 -18.37 13.97 8.12
C SER A 87 -17.23 12.98 8.29
N LEU A 88 -16.40 12.85 7.26
CA LEU A 88 -15.05 12.34 7.44
C LEU A 88 -14.21 13.40 8.15
N TYR A 89 -13.18 12.96 8.86
CA TYR A 89 -12.21 13.87 9.42
C TYR A 89 -11.56 14.66 8.29
N GLU A 90 -11.52 15.98 8.43
CA GLU A 90 -10.88 16.85 7.46
C GLU A 90 -9.35 16.81 7.66
N PRO A 91 -8.56 16.53 6.61
CA PRO A 91 -7.10 16.61 6.69
C PRO A 91 -6.64 18.07 6.89
N SER A 92 -5.44 18.23 7.43
CA SER A 92 -4.82 19.54 7.55
C SER A 92 -4.59 20.18 6.17
N SER A 93 -4.58 21.52 6.13
CA SER A 93 -4.32 22.27 4.89
C SER A 93 -2.96 21.92 4.27
N THR A 94 -1.97 21.59 5.10
CA THR A 94 -0.68 21.09 4.64
C THR A 94 -0.84 19.79 3.84
N VAL A 95 -1.60 18.82 4.36
CA VAL A 95 -1.84 17.53 3.69
C VAL A 95 -2.59 17.75 2.37
N ILE A 96 -3.65 18.57 2.36
CA ILE A 96 -4.38 18.90 1.13
C ILE A 96 -3.47 19.54 0.07
N ASN A 97 -2.63 20.50 0.47
CA ASN A 97 -1.70 21.14 -0.45
C ASN A 97 -0.72 20.13 -1.07
N VAL A 98 -0.19 19.21 -0.26
CA VAL A 98 0.68 18.14 -0.77
C VAL A 98 -0.07 17.22 -1.73
N ILE A 99 -1.28 16.79 -1.39
CA ILE A 99 -2.09 15.93 -2.26
C ILE A 99 -2.37 16.61 -3.61
N ASN A 100 -2.70 17.90 -3.61
CA ASN A 100 -2.91 18.65 -4.85
C ASN A 100 -1.66 18.70 -5.74
N ILE A 101 -0.47 18.84 -5.14
CA ILE A 101 0.81 18.78 -5.87
C ILE A 101 1.04 17.37 -6.44
N LEU A 102 0.72 16.32 -5.67
CA LEU A 102 0.84 14.94 -6.12
C LEU A 102 -0.17 14.60 -7.23
N GLU A 103 -1.36 15.21 -7.23
CA GLU A 103 -2.37 15.01 -8.28
C GLU A 103 -1.86 15.43 -9.66
N GLU A 104 -1.06 16.50 -9.76
CA GLU A 104 -0.42 16.90 -11.01
C GLU A 104 0.55 15.81 -11.52
N GLN A 105 1.33 15.20 -10.61
CA GLN A 105 2.24 14.11 -10.96
C GLN A 105 1.50 12.83 -11.32
N ARG A 106 0.40 12.55 -10.63
CA ARG A 106 -0.51 11.43 -10.91
C ARG A 106 -1.07 11.56 -12.32
N ASN A 107 -1.56 12.73 -12.70
CA ASN A 107 -2.09 12.98 -14.03
C ASN A 107 -1.06 12.74 -15.13
N TYR A 108 0.20 13.14 -14.91
CA TYR A 108 1.29 12.84 -15.83
C TYR A 108 1.51 11.32 -15.98
N LEU A 109 1.56 10.56 -14.88
CA LEU A 109 1.75 9.11 -14.93
C LEU A 109 0.57 8.41 -15.60
N VAL A 110 -0.68 8.84 -15.31
CA VAL A 110 -1.88 8.29 -15.96
C VAL A 110 -1.83 8.53 -17.47
N GLN A 111 -1.52 9.74 -17.92
CA GLN A 111 -1.36 10.04 -19.35
C GLN A 111 -0.25 9.21 -19.99
N LEU A 112 0.85 8.97 -19.27
CA LEU A 112 1.93 8.13 -19.74
C LEU A 112 1.49 6.67 -19.88
N GLN A 113 0.73 6.14 -18.93
CA GLN A 113 0.18 4.79 -19.02
C GLN A 113 -0.81 4.67 -20.18
N GLU A 114 -1.72 5.64 -20.32
CA GLU A 114 -2.71 5.69 -21.42
C GLU A 114 -2.04 5.71 -22.80
N LYS A 115 -0.94 6.47 -22.94
CA LYS A 115 -0.14 6.52 -24.18
C LYS A 115 0.36 5.15 -24.62
N HIS A 116 0.61 4.24 -23.68
CA HIS A 116 1.11 2.89 -23.94
C HIS A 116 0.06 1.81 -23.70
N ASP A 117 -1.23 2.18 -23.67
CA ASP A 117 -2.37 1.28 -23.43
C ASP A 117 -2.29 0.49 -22.11
N VAL A 118 -1.63 1.06 -21.10
CA VAL A 118 -1.55 0.52 -19.74
C VAL A 118 -2.61 1.20 -18.86
N SER A 119 -3.27 0.43 -17.98
CA SER A 119 -4.33 0.92 -17.09
C SER A 119 -4.14 0.45 -15.64
N ILE A 120 -2.98 0.73 -15.06
CA ILE A 120 -2.71 0.42 -13.64
C ILE A 120 -3.20 1.59 -12.77
N SER A 121 -3.92 1.29 -11.68
CA SER A 121 -4.42 2.30 -10.75
C SER A 121 -3.27 3.14 -10.18
N CYS A 122 -3.45 4.46 -10.12
CA CYS A 122 -2.59 5.36 -9.37
C CYS A 122 -3.46 5.96 -8.26
N CYS A 123 -3.63 5.31 -7.12
CA CYS A 123 -4.53 5.81 -6.09
C CYS A 123 -3.95 7.05 -5.39
N LEU A 124 -4.83 8.02 -5.20
CA LEU A 124 -4.58 9.23 -4.43
C LEU A 124 -5.95 9.78 -4.00
N ASP A 125 -6.49 9.27 -2.88
CA ASP A 125 -7.80 9.67 -2.38
C ASP A 125 -7.69 10.49 -1.08
N SER A 126 -7.92 11.80 -1.19
CA SER A 126 -7.84 12.72 -0.05
C SER A 126 -8.92 12.48 1.01
N GLN A 127 -10.03 11.84 0.66
CA GLN A 127 -11.17 11.62 1.57
C GLN A 127 -10.78 10.86 2.84
N PHE A 128 -9.79 9.98 2.75
CA PHE A 128 -9.32 9.16 3.87
C PHE A 128 -8.17 9.79 4.66
N SER A 129 -7.57 10.85 4.13
CA SER A 129 -6.34 11.42 4.69
C SER A 129 -6.55 11.99 6.09
N GLY A 130 -7.64 12.70 6.34
CA GLY A 130 -7.88 13.31 7.65
C GLY A 130 -8.15 12.27 8.75
N MET A 131 -8.76 11.14 8.40
CA MET A 131 -8.97 10.03 9.33
C MET A 131 -7.64 9.40 9.76
N VAL A 132 -6.75 9.20 8.80
CA VAL A 132 -5.40 8.67 9.04
C VAL A 132 -4.56 9.66 9.84
N GLU A 133 -4.66 10.97 9.52
CA GLU A 133 -3.99 12.03 10.27
C GLU A 133 -4.45 12.09 11.73
N ALA A 134 -5.76 11.97 11.96
CA ALA A 134 -6.35 11.96 13.30
C ALA A 134 -5.87 10.77 14.13
N TRP A 135 -5.84 9.58 13.52
CA TRP A 135 -5.27 8.39 14.16
C TRP A 135 -3.77 8.57 14.45
N ALA A 136 -2.99 9.07 13.50
CA ALA A 136 -1.56 9.32 13.70
C ALA A 136 -1.29 10.41 14.76
N SER A 137 -2.25 11.32 14.97
CA SER A 137 -2.17 12.38 15.98
C SER A 137 -2.52 11.91 17.39
N GLY A 138 -2.97 10.66 17.55
CA GLY A 138 -3.15 10.03 18.86
C GLY A 138 -4.60 9.83 19.32
N LEU A 139 -5.61 10.17 18.50
CA LEU A 139 -7.02 9.95 18.87
C LEU A 139 -7.30 8.47 19.15
N THR A 140 -8.08 8.15 20.17
CA THR A 140 -8.45 6.77 20.48
C THR A 140 -9.34 6.17 19.39
N TRP A 141 -9.36 4.84 19.27
CA TRP A 141 -10.20 4.14 18.28
C TRP A 141 -11.67 4.56 18.38
N ARG A 142 -12.16 4.66 19.61
CA ARG A 142 -13.51 5.11 19.90
C ARG A 142 -13.78 6.52 19.38
N GLU A 143 -12.87 7.48 19.63
CA GLU A 143 -13.03 8.86 19.14
C GLU A 143 -13.03 8.92 17.61
N VAL A 144 -12.12 8.18 16.96
CA VAL A 144 -12.06 8.09 15.50
C VAL A 144 -13.35 7.49 14.93
N MET A 145 -13.91 6.45 15.58
CA MET A 145 -15.12 5.77 15.13
C MET A 145 -16.43 6.52 15.43
N MET A 146 -16.48 7.41 16.44
CA MET A 146 -17.71 8.08 16.86
C MET A 146 -18.36 8.92 15.76
N ASP A 147 -17.54 9.55 14.90
CA ASP A 147 -17.99 10.42 13.80
C ASP A 147 -17.72 9.79 12.43
N CYS A 148 -17.36 8.51 12.36
CA CYS A 148 -16.89 7.85 11.14
C CYS A 148 -18.05 7.33 10.27
N ALA A 149 -18.04 7.67 8.98
CA ALA A 149 -18.93 7.11 7.95
C ALA A 149 -18.38 5.82 7.29
N MET A 150 -17.40 5.17 7.91
CA MET A 150 -16.71 3.99 7.39
C MET A 150 -16.77 2.86 8.42
N ASP A 151 -16.85 1.63 7.95
CA ASP A 151 -16.87 0.47 8.83
C ASP A 151 -15.52 0.25 9.51
N GLU A 152 -15.57 -0.31 10.72
CA GLU A 152 -14.39 -0.66 11.52
C GLU A 152 -13.37 -1.49 10.74
N GLY A 153 -13.83 -2.47 9.95
CA GLY A 153 -12.96 -3.30 9.11
C GLY A 153 -12.28 -2.51 7.98
N ASP A 154 -12.95 -1.53 7.39
CA ASP A 154 -12.41 -0.70 6.32
C ASP A 154 -11.40 0.31 6.87
N LEU A 155 -11.70 0.92 8.02
CA LEU A 155 -10.74 1.76 8.73
C LEU A 155 -9.49 0.97 9.14
N ALA A 156 -9.68 -0.21 9.76
CA ALA A 156 -8.57 -1.03 10.21
C ALA A 156 -7.69 -1.48 9.04
N ARG A 157 -8.30 -1.83 7.90
CA ARG A 157 -7.60 -2.18 6.66
C ARG A 157 -6.81 -1.02 6.10
N LEU A 158 -7.40 0.18 6.04
CA LEU A 158 -6.72 1.41 5.60
C LEU A 158 -5.52 1.74 6.50
N LEU A 159 -5.71 1.76 7.82
CA LEU A 159 -4.64 2.07 8.77
C LEU A 159 -3.51 1.03 8.71
N ARG A 160 -3.85 -0.26 8.57
CA ARG A 160 -2.84 -1.32 8.42
C ARG A 160 -2.02 -1.13 7.15
N ARG A 161 -2.67 -0.92 5.99
CA ARG A 161 -1.95 -0.67 4.73
C ARG A 161 -1.07 0.57 4.80
N THR A 162 -1.53 1.61 5.50
CA THR A 162 -0.74 2.82 5.75
C THR A 162 0.51 2.50 6.58
N ILE A 163 0.36 1.73 7.67
CA ILE A 163 1.50 1.28 8.50
C ILE A 163 2.47 0.45 7.66
N ASP A 164 1.96 -0.48 6.85
CA ASP A 164 2.79 -1.35 6.01
C ASP A 164 3.57 -0.55 4.96
N LEU A 165 2.97 0.49 4.36
CA LEU A 165 3.68 1.40 3.47
C LEU A 165 4.76 2.21 4.22
N LEU A 166 4.40 2.83 5.35
CA LEU A 166 5.33 3.63 6.16
C LEU A 166 6.51 2.79 6.68
N ALA A 167 6.29 1.53 7.06
CA ALA A 167 7.32 0.62 7.54
C ALA A 167 8.31 0.18 6.45
N GLN A 168 7.94 0.29 5.16
CA GLN A 168 8.84 0.00 4.05
C GLN A 168 9.83 1.15 3.79
N ILE A 169 9.39 2.41 3.95
CA ILE A 169 10.15 3.62 3.59
C ILE A 169 11.59 3.65 4.13
N PRO A 170 11.87 3.31 5.42
CA PRO A 170 13.23 3.36 5.96
C PRO A 170 14.24 2.44 5.26
N ASN A 171 13.76 1.41 4.56
CA ASN A 171 14.61 0.42 3.89
C ASN A 171 14.71 0.66 2.37
N LEU A 172 14.06 1.70 1.84
CA LEU A 172 14.08 1.99 0.41
C LEU A 172 15.38 2.71 0.01
N PRO A 173 15.99 2.33 -1.12
CA PRO A 173 17.12 3.05 -1.68
C PRO A 173 16.66 4.40 -2.24
N ASP A 174 17.59 5.36 -2.29
CA ASP A 174 17.38 6.70 -2.85
C ASP A 174 16.19 7.49 -2.25
N ILE A 175 15.91 7.27 -0.96
CA ILE A 175 14.96 8.08 -0.17
C ILE A 175 15.72 8.99 0.80
N ASP A 176 15.23 10.22 0.95
CA ASP A 176 15.81 11.20 1.87
C ASP A 176 15.78 10.70 3.33
N PRO A 177 16.89 10.79 4.09
CA PRO A 177 16.94 10.34 5.48
C PRO A 177 15.90 11.01 6.40
N VAL A 178 15.51 12.26 6.13
CA VAL A 178 14.46 12.95 6.89
C VAL A 178 13.13 12.23 6.71
N LEU A 179 12.80 11.83 5.48
CA LEU A 179 11.59 11.07 5.20
C LEU A 179 11.62 9.69 5.85
N GLN A 180 12.77 9.01 5.86
CA GLN A 180 12.95 7.72 6.52
C GLN A 180 12.67 7.82 8.04
N ILE A 181 13.21 8.84 8.71
CA ILE A 181 13.00 9.08 10.14
C ILE A 181 11.53 9.42 10.43
N ASN A 182 10.92 10.28 9.62
CA ASN A 182 9.51 10.65 9.76
C ASN A 182 8.59 9.45 9.56
N ALA A 183 8.87 8.59 8.58
CA ALA A 183 8.11 7.37 8.33
C ALA A 183 8.23 6.34 9.46
N MET A 184 9.44 6.16 10.02
CA MET A 184 9.66 5.30 11.18
C MET A 184 8.89 5.80 12.42
N THR A 185 8.90 7.12 12.63
CA THR A 185 8.12 7.75 13.71
C THR A 185 6.63 7.56 13.49
N ALA A 186 6.14 7.82 12.28
CA ALA A 186 4.72 7.72 11.92
C ALA A 186 4.21 6.28 12.10
N SER A 187 4.89 5.29 11.51
CA SER A 187 4.54 3.87 11.66
C SER A 187 4.51 3.41 13.12
N GLY A 188 5.47 3.85 13.95
CA GLY A 188 5.50 3.53 15.37
C GLY A 188 4.32 4.09 16.16
N VAL A 189 3.89 5.32 15.88
CA VAL A 189 2.72 5.95 16.54
C VAL A 189 1.40 5.33 16.06
N MET A 190 1.34 4.97 14.77
CA MET A 190 0.18 4.35 14.15
C MET A 190 -0.06 2.91 14.65
N ASP A 191 1.00 2.15 14.98
CA ASP A 191 0.91 0.75 15.41
C ASP A 191 0.52 0.60 16.89
N ARG A 192 -0.76 0.87 17.18
CA ARG A 192 -1.38 0.76 18.50
C ARG A 192 -2.74 0.07 18.45
N SER A 193 -3.23 -0.36 19.62
CA SER A 193 -4.51 -1.06 19.75
C SER A 193 -5.68 -0.22 19.21
N PRO A 194 -6.63 -0.79 18.44
CA PRO A 194 -6.82 -2.22 18.15
C PRO A 194 -6.06 -2.72 16.91
N ILE A 195 -5.38 -1.83 16.19
CA ILE A 195 -4.67 -2.19 14.96
C ILE A 195 -3.47 -3.06 15.26
N ARG A 196 -2.78 -2.88 16.39
CA ARG A 196 -1.57 -3.66 16.73
C ARG A 196 -1.81 -5.18 16.70
N GLY A 197 -0.95 -5.90 15.96
CA GLY A 197 -1.05 -7.35 15.78
C GLY A 197 -1.93 -7.74 14.58
N GLY A 198 -1.39 -8.53 13.65
CA GLY A 198 -2.04 -8.93 12.39
C GLY A 198 -3.29 -9.83 12.52
N LEU A 199 -3.99 -9.79 13.65
CA LEU A 199 -5.17 -10.60 13.95
C LEU A 199 -6.50 -9.86 13.75
N CYS A 200 -6.47 -8.53 13.57
CA CYS A 200 -7.70 -7.74 13.39
C CYS A 200 -8.48 -8.09 12.11
N SER A 201 -7.86 -8.75 11.11
CA SER A 201 -8.54 -9.19 9.88
C SER A 201 -9.02 -10.64 9.87
N LEU A 202 -8.66 -11.47 10.87
CA LEU A 202 -9.14 -12.86 10.97
C LEU A 202 -9.98 -13.18 12.21
N PHE A 203 -9.92 -12.38 13.28
CA PHE A 203 -10.52 -12.80 14.57
C PHE A 203 -11.46 -11.78 15.24
N CYS A 204 -11.75 -10.62 14.66
CA CYS A 204 -12.65 -9.66 15.30
C CYS A 204 -14.15 -10.00 15.23
N PHE A 205 -14.56 -11.12 14.63
CA PHE A 205 -15.98 -11.50 14.60
C PHE A 205 -16.30 -12.87 15.19
N VAL A 206 -15.31 -13.67 15.59
CA VAL A 206 -15.61 -14.99 16.16
C VAL A 206 -14.61 -15.42 17.23
N SER A 207 -15.10 -15.62 18.46
CA SER A 207 -14.33 -16.20 19.56
C SER A 207 -14.65 -17.70 19.67
N PHE A 208 -13.62 -18.54 19.85
CA PHE A 208 -13.83 -19.97 20.13
C PHE A 208 -14.25 -20.15 21.58
N ASP A 209 -15.40 -20.79 21.83
CA ASP A 209 -15.81 -21.16 23.19
C ASP A 209 -15.38 -22.60 23.50
N PRO A 210 -14.44 -22.83 24.43
CA PRO A 210 -13.97 -24.16 24.79
C PRO A 210 -15.04 -25.03 25.48
N ALA A 211 -16.08 -24.43 26.05
CA ALA A 211 -17.14 -25.16 26.75
C ALA A 211 -18.17 -25.77 25.78
N THR A 212 -18.41 -25.10 24.65
CA THR A 212 -19.40 -25.54 23.65
C THR A 212 -18.76 -26.09 22.38
N GLY A 213 -17.49 -25.80 22.12
CA GLY A 213 -16.77 -26.24 20.91
C GLY A 213 -17.20 -25.50 19.64
N TYR A 214 -17.98 -24.43 19.76
CA TYR A 214 -18.48 -23.62 18.65
C TYR A 214 -17.79 -22.25 18.61
N TRP A 215 -17.79 -21.67 17.41
CA TRP A 215 -17.34 -20.31 17.16
C TRP A 215 -18.50 -19.33 17.43
N ILE A 216 -18.34 -18.42 18.38
CA ILE A 216 -19.37 -17.44 18.80
C ILE A 216 -19.16 -16.10 18.10
N ASP A 217 -20.21 -15.62 17.43
CA ASP A 217 -20.26 -14.26 16.86
C ASP A 217 -20.45 -13.22 17.97
N MET A 218 -19.44 -12.37 18.16
CA MET A 218 -19.41 -11.34 19.21
C MET A 218 -20.31 -10.13 18.91
N ALA A 219 -20.97 -10.06 17.75
CA ALA A 219 -21.89 -8.97 17.41
C ALA A 219 -23.20 -8.97 18.24
N SER A 220 -23.51 -10.06 18.94
CA SER A 220 -24.80 -10.26 19.63
C SER A 220 -24.72 -10.36 21.16
N THR A 221 -23.53 -10.29 21.77
CA THR A 221 -23.37 -10.46 23.22
C THR A 221 -23.40 -9.12 23.97
N PRO A 222 -24.20 -8.97 25.04
CA PRO A 222 -24.21 -7.76 25.85
C PRO A 222 -22.87 -7.56 26.58
N VAL A 223 -22.37 -6.32 26.57
CA VAL A 223 -21.03 -5.84 27.03
C VAL A 223 -20.60 -6.29 28.44
N LYS A 224 -21.49 -6.82 29.27
CA LYS A 224 -21.17 -7.21 30.65
C LYS A 224 -20.34 -8.49 30.78
N ASP A 225 -20.30 -9.34 29.75
CA ASP A 225 -19.66 -10.66 29.85
C ASP A 225 -18.22 -10.68 29.27
N VAL A 226 -17.70 -9.54 28.79
CA VAL A 226 -16.39 -9.45 28.10
C VAL A 226 -15.19 -9.36 29.08
N LEU A 227 -15.43 -9.14 30.38
CA LEU A 227 -14.36 -8.85 31.34
C LEU A 227 -13.71 -10.07 32.02
N ASP A 228 -14.19 -11.30 31.78
CA ASP A 228 -13.73 -12.48 32.52
C ASP A 228 -12.95 -13.53 31.69
N VAL A 229 -12.52 -13.22 30.46
CA VAL A 229 -11.74 -14.18 29.65
C VAL A 229 -10.23 -14.00 29.88
N GLU A 230 -9.64 -14.87 30.70
CA GLU A 230 -8.19 -14.96 30.90
C GLU A 230 -7.44 -15.26 29.60
N TYR A 231 -6.45 -14.42 29.29
CA TYR A 231 -5.55 -14.53 28.14
C TYR A 231 -4.65 -15.78 28.25
N ASN A 232 -4.77 -16.73 27.31
CA ASN A 232 -3.88 -17.89 27.20
C ASN A 232 -2.82 -17.65 26.09
N PRO A 233 -1.53 -17.48 26.42
CA PRO A 233 -0.47 -17.17 25.46
C PRO A 233 -0.10 -18.33 24.51
N SER A 234 -0.64 -19.54 24.75
CA SER A 234 -0.16 -20.78 24.13
C SER A 234 -0.74 -21.06 22.72
N ALA A 235 -1.72 -20.27 22.27
CA ALA A 235 -2.44 -20.50 21.01
C ALA A 235 -1.78 -19.84 19.77
N LEU A 236 -0.64 -19.16 19.92
CA LEU A 236 0.01 -18.36 18.85
C LEU A 236 1.08 -19.09 18.02
N ALA A 237 1.26 -20.41 18.17
CA ALA A 237 2.44 -21.08 17.62
C ALA A 237 2.11 -22.12 16.54
N TYR A 238 1.73 -21.67 15.33
CA TYR A 238 2.09 -22.38 14.09
C TYR A 238 1.92 -21.47 12.86
N VAL A 239 3.00 -20.86 12.39
CA VAL A 239 3.09 -20.28 11.04
C VAL A 239 4.00 -21.21 10.23
N PRO A 240 3.51 -21.89 9.18
CA PRO A 240 4.34 -22.82 8.43
C PRO A 240 5.49 -22.10 7.72
N PRO A 241 6.69 -22.72 7.59
CA PRO A 241 7.92 -22.03 7.16
C PRO A 241 7.99 -21.62 5.69
N HIS A 242 6.92 -21.77 4.91
CA HIS A 242 6.92 -21.58 3.46
C HIS A 242 6.15 -20.33 2.97
N ALA A 243 5.61 -19.49 3.86
CA ALA A 243 4.91 -18.26 3.48
C ALA A 243 5.85 -17.02 3.36
N ARG A 244 7.14 -17.24 3.07
CA ARG A 244 8.12 -16.20 2.73
C ARG A 244 8.62 -16.36 1.29
N GLU A 245 7.74 -16.74 0.37
CA GLU A 245 8.00 -16.47 -1.04
C GLU A 245 7.98 -14.96 -1.24
N LYS A 246 9.13 -14.41 -1.67
CA LYS A 246 9.19 -13.07 -2.26
C LYS A 246 8.12 -13.03 -3.36
N LYS A 247 7.04 -12.29 -3.15
CA LYS A 247 6.28 -11.73 -4.28
C LYS A 247 7.18 -10.65 -4.87
N ASP A 248 8.12 -11.06 -5.71
CA ASP A 248 8.89 -10.14 -6.52
C ASP A 248 7.90 -9.40 -7.41
N ASN A 249 7.94 -8.07 -7.36
CA ASN A 249 7.05 -7.22 -8.17
C ASN A 249 7.45 -7.34 -9.65
N CYS A 250 6.56 -7.00 -10.58
CA CYS A 250 6.83 -7.15 -12.01
C CYS A 250 8.11 -6.41 -12.46
N LEU A 251 8.45 -5.31 -11.79
CA LEU A 251 9.63 -4.51 -12.10
C LEU A 251 10.92 -5.20 -11.60
N SER A 252 10.91 -5.83 -10.42
CA SER A 252 12.03 -6.63 -9.92
C SER A 252 12.21 -7.91 -10.73
N LEU A 253 11.13 -8.55 -11.18
CA LEU A 253 11.17 -9.69 -12.10
C LEU A 253 11.71 -9.29 -13.48
N LEU A 254 11.37 -8.09 -13.96
CA LEU A 254 11.88 -7.57 -15.23
C LEU A 254 13.36 -7.19 -15.14
N ILE A 255 13.79 -6.56 -14.03
CA ILE A 255 15.21 -6.31 -13.75
C ILE A 255 15.99 -7.62 -13.64
N GLU A 256 15.51 -8.58 -12.85
CA GLU A 256 16.17 -9.88 -12.68
C GLU A 256 16.18 -10.68 -14.01
N GLY A 257 15.15 -10.54 -14.84
CA GLY A 257 15.09 -11.09 -16.18
C GLY A 257 16.15 -10.49 -17.11
N LEU A 258 16.32 -9.16 -17.09
CA LEU A 258 17.33 -8.45 -17.89
C LEU A 258 18.76 -8.69 -17.42
N GLU A 259 18.98 -8.86 -16.12
CA GLU A 259 20.29 -9.25 -15.58
C GLU A 259 20.69 -10.66 -16.02
N LYS A 260 19.71 -11.57 -16.17
CA LYS A 260 19.93 -12.97 -16.59
C LYS A 260 20.01 -13.14 -18.10
N ASP A 261 19.25 -12.36 -18.87
CA ASP A 261 19.26 -12.38 -20.33
C ASP A 261 19.03 -10.97 -20.91
N PRO A 262 20.10 -10.27 -21.34
CA PRO A 262 20.00 -8.94 -21.93
C PRO A 262 19.23 -8.88 -23.26
N MET A 263 18.98 -10.01 -23.93
CA MET A 263 18.26 -10.06 -25.21
C MET A 263 16.74 -10.18 -25.06
N LEU A 264 16.21 -10.28 -23.83
CA LEU A 264 14.78 -10.51 -23.56
C LEU A 264 13.86 -9.38 -24.05
N LEU A 265 14.41 -8.21 -24.41
CA LEU A 265 13.69 -7.04 -24.91
C LEU A 265 14.03 -6.65 -26.35
N ASP A 266 14.81 -7.43 -27.10
CA ASP A 266 15.12 -7.08 -28.50
C ASP A 266 13.92 -7.39 -29.41
N PRO A 267 13.28 -6.37 -30.03
CA PRO A 267 12.14 -6.59 -30.92
C PRO A 267 12.64 -6.93 -32.34
N VAL A 268 13.41 -8.01 -32.48
CA VAL A 268 13.82 -8.56 -33.79
C VAL A 268 13.92 -10.08 -33.64
N SER A 269 12.84 -10.84 -33.77
CA SER A 269 12.45 -11.39 -35.07
C SER A 269 11.04 -11.97 -35.00
N ILE A 270 10.02 -11.21 -35.39
CA ILE A 270 8.74 -11.80 -35.81
C ILE A 270 8.91 -12.21 -37.28
N HIS A 271 9.38 -13.43 -37.49
CA HIS A 271 9.20 -14.11 -38.77
C HIS A 271 8.37 -15.38 -38.49
N ASP A 272 7.16 -15.41 -39.04
CA ASP A 272 6.30 -16.59 -39.15
C ASP A 272 5.91 -17.32 -37.84
N GLY A 273 5.36 -16.58 -36.87
CA GLY A 273 4.37 -17.12 -35.93
C GLY A 273 4.83 -18.22 -34.95
N HIS A 274 6.13 -18.49 -34.83
CA HIS A 274 6.68 -19.39 -33.83
C HIS A 274 7.89 -18.75 -33.15
N LEU A 275 7.77 -18.48 -31.84
CA LEU A 275 8.91 -18.09 -31.00
C LEU A 275 9.56 -19.37 -30.47
N ILE A 276 10.78 -19.64 -30.91
CA ILE A 276 11.73 -20.55 -30.22
C ILE A 276 12.69 -19.64 -29.44
N ILE A 277 13.00 -20.11 -28.22
CA ILE A 277 13.79 -19.52 -27.13
C ILE A 277 12.96 -18.64 -26.19
#